data_AF-A0A2E9QM80-F1
#
_entry.id   AF-A0A2E9QM80-F1
#
_cell.length_a   1.000
_cell.length_b   1.000
_cell.length_c   1.000
_cell.angle_alpha   90.00
_cell.angle_beta   90.00
_cell.angle_gamma   90.00
#
_symmetry.space_group_name_H-M   'P 1'
#
loop_
_entity.id
_entity.type
_entity.pdbx_description
1 polymer ?
#
loop_
_entity_poly.entity_id
_entity_poly.type
_entity_poly.pdbx_seq_one_letter_code
_entity_poly.pdbx_strand_id
1 'polypeptide(L)'
;MQHKHWGYLALLCLFLFPFSQAQGSQKNRKHCRRILKVKILASKHRLPLKQLNILEQLYCSKGKHLRKRRRIVGAFEIYNSDSCSSSYLQITVGPMTNCSLLPAKGRGADGIKVNGKCINIPDTNQRAACERYRGFLFPAKRRYEVYDSSQCSSNQLKAVIGPDSDCQLFPDKGHDAEGLKVDGKCINIDDTNQQDACERYKGFSTPPRRRVKLYNSDSCTSSLLKGVISVDSRCQYFSAKGRDVDGVKNRGKCINIPDTNLQAACTQYMGLSSPRSQQVWVYDSNSCSASYLKAVMTPWTRCATFPSKGHDAEGIKVHGKCINIDDTHLSRACLKYQNQANVR
;
A
#
# COMPACT_ATOMS: atom_id res chain seq x y z
N MET A 1 -56.34 8.89 -20.31
CA MET A 1 -55.07 9.48 -20.82
C MET A 1 -53.90 8.48 -20.73
N GLN A 2 -53.94 7.33 -21.43
CA GLN A 2 -52.90 6.28 -21.32
C GLN A 2 -52.33 5.77 -22.64
N HIS A 3 -52.74 6.32 -23.80
CA HIS A 3 -52.24 5.87 -25.11
C HIS A 3 -51.05 6.67 -25.67
N LYS A 4 -50.60 7.77 -25.03
CA LYS A 4 -49.50 8.62 -25.53
C LYS A 4 -48.08 8.19 -25.12
N HIS A 5 -47.91 7.24 -24.19
CA HIS A 5 -46.57 6.84 -23.72
C HIS A 5 -45.91 5.69 -24.50
N TRP A 6 -46.65 4.95 -25.33
CA TRP A 6 -46.09 3.82 -26.08
C TRP A 6 -45.31 4.26 -27.33
N GLY A 7 -45.67 5.41 -27.94
CA GLY A 7 -44.98 5.93 -29.12
C GLY A 7 -43.53 6.37 -28.88
N TYR A 8 -43.23 6.90 -27.68
CA TYR A 8 -41.88 7.37 -27.34
C TYR A 8 -40.87 6.23 -27.11
N LEU A 9 -41.32 5.06 -26.66
CA LEU A 9 -40.45 3.89 -26.43
C LEU A 9 -40.07 3.19 -27.74
N ALA A 10 -40.96 3.17 -28.74
CA ALA A 10 -40.67 2.63 -30.07
C ALA A 10 -39.66 3.52 -30.83
N LEU A 11 -39.79 4.85 -30.73
CA LEU A 11 -38.85 5.78 -31.36
C LEU A 11 -37.45 5.77 -30.72
N LEU A 12 -37.34 5.61 -29.39
CA LEU A 12 -36.04 5.52 -28.70
C LEU A 12 -35.26 4.24 -29.04
N CYS A 13 -35.94 3.15 -29.37
CA CYS A 13 -35.31 1.90 -29.82
C CYS A 13 -34.78 2.00 -31.27
N LEU A 14 -35.43 2.78 -32.13
CA LEU A 14 -35.02 2.95 -33.54
C LEU A 14 -33.80 3.89 -33.69
N PHE A 15 -33.66 4.90 -32.83
CA PHE A 15 -32.51 5.82 -32.88
C PHE A 15 -31.22 5.28 -32.21
N LEU A 16 -31.32 4.24 -31.36
CA LEU A 16 -30.15 3.73 -30.62
C LEU A 16 -29.46 2.52 -31.26
N PHE A 17 -30.07 1.89 -32.27
CA PHE A 17 -29.58 0.64 -32.86
C PHE A 17 -29.68 0.65 -34.39
N PRO A 18 -28.71 1.22 -35.13
CA PRO A 18 -28.64 0.99 -36.56
C PRO A 18 -28.39 -0.50 -36.81
N PHE A 19 -29.30 -1.14 -37.55
CA PHE A 19 -29.15 -2.51 -38.03
C PHE A 19 -28.01 -2.55 -39.04
N SER A 20 -26.80 -2.86 -38.55
CA SER A 20 -25.64 -3.13 -39.38
C SER A 20 -25.15 -4.53 -39.06
N GLN A 21 -25.43 -5.47 -39.97
CA GLN A 21 -24.87 -6.81 -39.93
C GLN A 21 -23.36 -6.73 -40.20
N ALA A 22 -22.63 -7.62 -39.52
CA ALA A 22 -21.18 -7.81 -39.55
C ALA A 22 -20.31 -6.76 -38.81
N GLN A 23 -20.02 -7.01 -37.52
CA GLN A 23 -18.67 -6.92 -36.91
C GLN A 23 -18.70 -7.26 -35.40
N GLY A 24 -18.06 -8.39 -35.07
CA GLY A 24 -17.38 -8.80 -33.83
C GLY A 24 -17.81 -8.28 -32.44
N SER A 25 -18.09 -9.23 -31.52
CA SER A 25 -17.89 -9.28 -30.05
C SER A 25 -17.92 -7.99 -29.20
N GLN A 26 -17.21 -6.94 -29.59
CA GLN A 26 -17.08 -5.67 -28.90
C GLN A 26 -18.33 -4.79 -29.03
N LYS A 27 -19.04 -4.82 -30.17
CA LYS A 27 -20.34 -4.12 -30.34
C LYS A 27 -21.39 -4.70 -29.38
N ASN A 28 -21.50 -6.04 -29.29
CA ASN A 28 -22.45 -6.71 -28.39
C ASN A 28 -22.25 -6.38 -26.90
N ARG A 29 -21.01 -6.16 -26.46
CA ARG A 29 -20.74 -5.73 -25.06
C ARG A 29 -21.21 -4.31 -24.77
N LYS A 30 -21.04 -3.37 -25.70
CA LYS A 30 -21.57 -2.01 -25.56
C LYS A 30 -23.10 -2.03 -25.50
N HIS A 31 -23.72 -2.89 -26.30
CA HIS A 31 -25.18 -3.06 -26.34
C HIS A 31 -25.71 -3.67 -25.03
N CYS A 32 -25.09 -4.73 -24.52
CA CYS A 32 -25.45 -5.34 -23.23
C CYS A 32 -25.32 -4.35 -22.04
N ARG A 33 -24.24 -3.54 -21.99
CA ARG A 33 -24.09 -2.51 -20.93
C ARG A 33 -25.18 -1.44 -21.00
N ARG A 34 -25.58 -1.01 -22.20
CA ARG A 34 -26.67 -0.04 -22.40
C ARG A 34 -28.01 -0.64 -21.96
N ILE A 35 -28.29 -1.89 -22.32
CA ILE A 35 -29.49 -2.62 -21.91
C ILE A 35 -29.58 -2.73 -20.38
N LEU A 36 -28.49 -3.09 -19.69
CA LEU A 36 -28.46 -3.15 -18.22
C LEU A 36 -28.69 -1.79 -17.56
N LYS A 37 -28.09 -0.70 -18.09
CA LYS A 37 -28.34 0.66 -17.60
C LYS A 37 -29.80 1.06 -17.76
N VAL A 38 -30.40 0.79 -18.91
CA VAL A 38 -31.83 1.07 -19.18
C VAL A 38 -32.72 0.24 -18.26
N LYS A 39 -32.36 -1.01 -17.96
CA LYS A 39 -33.11 -1.87 -17.04
C LYS A 39 -33.09 -1.37 -15.59
N ILE A 40 -31.96 -0.86 -15.13
CA ILE A 40 -31.84 -0.23 -13.80
C ILE A 40 -32.75 1.01 -13.71
N LEU A 41 -32.72 1.85 -14.75
CA LEU A 41 -33.59 3.03 -14.83
C LEU A 41 -35.08 2.65 -14.91
N ALA A 42 -35.43 1.68 -15.77
CA ALA A 42 -36.80 1.18 -15.91
C ALA A 42 -37.34 0.59 -14.59
N SER A 43 -36.51 -0.16 -13.85
CA SER A 43 -36.86 -0.68 -12.52
C SER A 43 -37.07 0.43 -11.50
N LYS A 44 -36.24 1.49 -11.52
CA LYS A 44 -36.38 2.65 -10.64
C LYS A 44 -37.69 3.40 -10.90
N HIS A 45 -38.20 3.35 -12.14
CA HIS A 45 -39.45 3.98 -12.56
C HIS A 45 -40.64 3.01 -12.70
N ARG A 46 -40.53 1.78 -12.16
CA ARG A 46 -41.58 0.73 -12.21
C ARG A 46 -42.13 0.43 -13.61
N LEU A 47 -41.31 0.56 -14.64
CA LEU A 47 -41.70 0.28 -16.02
C LEU A 47 -41.67 -1.24 -16.31
N PRO A 48 -42.56 -1.74 -17.19
CA PRO A 48 -42.64 -3.17 -17.52
C PRO A 48 -41.37 -3.67 -18.21
N LEU A 49 -40.74 -4.71 -17.64
CA LEU A 49 -39.40 -5.19 -18.03
C LEU A 49 -39.39 -6.33 -19.06
N LYS A 50 -40.56 -6.80 -19.52
CA LYS A 50 -40.70 -8.05 -20.30
C LYS A 50 -39.90 -8.03 -21.60
N GLN A 51 -39.90 -6.93 -22.33
CA GLN A 51 -39.16 -6.76 -23.59
C GLN A 51 -37.64 -6.54 -23.36
N LEU A 52 -37.25 -5.88 -22.27
CA LEU A 52 -35.84 -5.69 -21.89
C LEU A 52 -35.16 -7.01 -21.50
N ASN A 53 -35.90 -7.93 -20.90
CA ASN A 53 -35.40 -9.27 -20.57
C ASN A 53 -35.07 -10.11 -21.81
N ILE A 54 -35.86 -9.99 -22.88
CA ILE A 54 -35.61 -10.68 -24.16
C ILE A 54 -34.36 -10.11 -24.84
N LEU A 55 -34.20 -8.78 -24.84
CA LEU A 55 -33.00 -8.13 -25.36
C LEU A 55 -31.75 -8.47 -24.55
N GLU A 56 -31.86 -8.56 -23.23
CA GLU A 56 -30.76 -9.05 -22.38
C GLU A 56 -30.39 -10.48 -22.74
N GLN A 57 -31.35 -11.38 -22.95
CA GLN A 57 -31.06 -12.74 -23.38
C GLN A 57 -30.38 -12.76 -24.76
N LEU A 58 -30.81 -11.95 -25.73
CA LEU A 58 -30.20 -11.94 -27.07
C LEU A 58 -28.77 -11.37 -27.07
N TYR A 59 -28.53 -10.26 -26.38
CA TYR A 59 -27.25 -9.54 -26.44
C TYR A 59 -26.26 -9.92 -25.33
N CYS A 60 -26.76 -10.46 -24.20
CA CYS A 60 -25.92 -10.84 -23.06
C CYS A 60 -25.74 -12.38 -22.90
N SER A 61 -26.53 -13.24 -23.56
CA SER A 61 -26.35 -14.71 -23.49
C SER A 61 -25.02 -15.19 -24.10
N LYS A 62 -24.57 -14.62 -25.22
CA LYS A 62 -23.23 -14.88 -25.78
C LYS A 62 -22.10 -14.44 -24.84
N GLY A 63 -22.39 -13.62 -23.84
CA GLY A 63 -21.47 -13.25 -22.76
C GLY A 63 -21.43 -14.23 -21.58
N LYS A 64 -22.42 -15.14 -21.43
CA LYS A 64 -22.44 -16.12 -20.33
C LYS A 64 -21.34 -17.19 -20.48
N HIS A 65 -20.97 -17.56 -21.70
CA HIS A 65 -19.78 -18.40 -21.95
C HIS A 65 -18.45 -17.65 -21.76
N LEU A 66 -18.49 -16.32 -21.65
CA LEU A 66 -17.34 -15.48 -21.28
C LEU A 66 -17.29 -15.20 -19.75
N ARG A 67 -18.15 -15.84 -18.94
CA ARG A 67 -17.90 -16.03 -17.50
C ARG A 67 -16.81 -17.09 -17.23
N LYS A 68 -16.07 -17.52 -18.25
CA LYS A 68 -14.68 -17.96 -18.07
C LYS A 68 -13.89 -16.75 -17.56
N ARG A 69 -13.93 -16.58 -16.22
CA ARG A 69 -13.14 -15.70 -15.37
C ARG A 69 -12.19 -14.81 -16.16
N ARG A 70 -12.66 -13.62 -16.56
CA ARG A 70 -11.72 -12.53 -16.80
C ARG A 70 -11.08 -12.26 -15.43
N ARG A 71 -9.93 -12.89 -15.17
CA ARG A 71 -9.02 -12.50 -14.09
C ARG A 71 -8.87 -10.99 -14.22
N ILE A 72 -9.52 -10.26 -13.31
CA ILE A 72 -9.16 -8.87 -13.10
C ILE A 72 -7.70 -8.97 -12.66
N VAL A 73 -6.79 -8.44 -13.48
CA VAL A 73 -5.35 -8.47 -13.18
C VAL A 73 -5.19 -7.73 -11.85
N GLY A 74 -4.60 -8.39 -10.86
CA GLY A 74 -4.49 -7.84 -9.51
C GLY A 74 -5.77 -7.92 -8.67
N ALA A 75 -6.60 -8.96 -8.85
CA ALA A 75 -7.68 -9.29 -7.90
C ALA A 75 -7.40 -10.64 -7.21
N PHE A 76 -7.98 -10.83 -6.03
CA PHE A 76 -7.98 -12.09 -5.30
C PHE A 76 -9.39 -12.46 -4.84
N GLU A 77 -9.59 -13.70 -4.46
CA GLU A 77 -10.88 -14.24 -4.04
C GLU A 77 -10.77 -14.68 -2.56
N ILE A 78 -11.79 -14.42 -1.75
CA ILE A 78 -11.88 -14.85 -0.33
C ILE A 78 -12.90 -15.97 -0.22
N TYR A 79 -12.59 -16.99 0.57
CA TYR A 79 -13.34 -18.22 0.74
C TYR A 79 -13.58 -18.56 2.21
N ASN A 80 -14.72 -19.17 2.50
CA ASN A 80 -15.01 -19.88 3.75
C ASN A 80 -14.63 -21.37 3.58
N SER A 81 -13.39 -21.61 3.18
CA SER A 81 -12.78 -22.94 3.06
C SER A 81 -11.30 -22.83 2.69
N ASP A 82 -10.45 -23.60 3.38
CA ASP A 82 -9.01 -23.74 3.13
C ASP A 82 -8.67 -24.31 1.75
N SER A 83 -9.65 -24.94 1.09
CA SER A 83 -9.48 -25.53 -0.25
C SER A 83 -9.73 -24.54 -1.39
N CYS A 84 -10.28 -23.35 -1.08
CA CYS A 84 -10.76 -22.38 -2.06
C CYS A 84 -11.70 -22.99 -3.13
N SER A 85 -12.51 -23.98 -2.74
CA SER A 85 -13.53 -24.55 -3.61
C SER A 85 -14.55 -23.47 -3.97
N SER A 86 -14.95 -23.43 -5.25
CA SER A 86 -15.82 -22.37 -5.79
C SER A 86 -17.18 -22.27 -5.12
N SER A 87 -17.68 -23.35 -4.50
CA SER A 87 -18.93 -23.35 -3.73
C SER A 87 -18.85 -22.50 -2.45
N TYR A 88 -17.64 -22.21 -1.95
CA TYR A 88 -17.38 -21.44 -0.74
C TYR A 88 -16.83 -20.04 -1.01
N LEU A 89 -16.89 -19.57 -2.27
CA LEU A 89 -16.49 -18.21 -2.62
C LEU A 89 -17.37 -17.20 -1.90
N GLN A 90 -16.78 -16.35 -1.08
CA GLN A 90 -17.47 -15.27 -0.40
C GLN A 90 -17.46 -13.98 -1.23
N ILE A 91 -16.28 -13.57 -1.68
CA ILE A 91 -16.11 -12.31 -2.43
C ILE A 91 -14.88 -12.32 -3.32
N THR A 92 -14.94 -11.57 -4.43
CA THR A 92 -13.76 -11.17 -5.20
C THR A 92 -13.34 -9.76 -4.81
N VAL A 93 -12.12 -9.61 -4.31
CA VAL A 93 -11.52 -8.33 -3.94
C VAL A 93 -10.70 -7.81 -5.12
N GLY A 94 -11.06 -6.64 -5.63
CA GLY A 94 -10.34 -5.94 -6.68
C GLY A 94 -9.95 -4.51 -6.27
N PRO A 95 -9.32 -3.75 -7.17
CA PRO A 95 -8.83 -2.39 -6.86
C PRO A 95 -9.90 -1.40 -6.37
N MET A 96 -11.17 -1.65 -6.70
CA MET A 96 -12.30 -0.79 -6.31
C MET A 96 -13.09 -1.31 -5.10
N THR A 97 -12.67 -2.43 -4.49
CA THR A 97 -13.36 -3.00 -3.35
C THR A 97 -13.08 -2.17 -2.11
N ASN A 98 -14.12 -1.59 -1.52
CA ASN A 98 -14.03 -0.94 -0.21
C ASN A 98 -14.26 -2.00 0.89
N CYS A 99 -13.16 -2.44 1.51
CA CYS A 99 -13.20 -3.46 2.56
C CYS A 99 -14.06 -3.05 3.77
N SER A 100 -14.16 -1.75 4.09
CA SER A 100 -14.96 -1.26 5.22
C SER A 100 -16.47 -1.52 5.07
N LEU A 101 -16.95 -1.71 3.83
CA LEU A 101 -18.35 -2.06 3.54
C LEU A 101 -18.65 -3.56 3.73
N LEU A 102 -17.62 -4.39 3.92
CA LEU A 102 -17.78 -5.83 4.12
C LEU A 102 -18.22 -6.13 5.55
N PRO A 103 -18.96 -7.23 5.77
CA PRO A 103 -19.41 -7.60 7.10
C PRO A 103 -18.23 -7.94 8.01
N ALA A 104 -18.21 -7.33 9.20
CA ALA A 104 -17.26 -7.65 10.26
C ALA A 104 -17.69 -8.86 11.11
N LYS A 105 -18.96 -9.28 11.00
CA LYS A 105 -19.55 -10.44 11.67
C LYS A 105 -20.14 -11.37 10.61
N GLY A 106 -20.02 -12.69 10.78
CA GLY A 106 -20.58 -13.67 9.84
C GLY A 106 -19.64 -14.86 9.61
N ARG A 107 -19.88 -15.58 8.51
CA ARG A 107 -19.07 -16.75 8.11
C ARG A 107 -17.60 -16.37 7.96
N GLY A 108 -16.73 -17.24 8.45
CA GLY A 108 -15.28 -17.08 8.46
C GLY A 108 -14.68 -16.91 7.07
N ALA A 109 -13.50 -16.31 7.02
CA ALA A 109 -12.61 -16.31 5.88
C ALA A 109 -11.41 -17.18 6.27
N ASP A 110 -11.32 -18.33 5.62
CA ASP A 110 -10.37 -19.41 5.97
C ASP A 110 -9.37 -19.62 4.81
N GLY A 111 -9.72 -19.15 3.60
CA GLY A 111 -8.84 -19.25 2.43
C GLY A 111 -8.90 -18.04 1.53
N ILE A 112 -7.78 -17.75 0.84
CA ILE A 112 -7.72 -16.81 -0.27
C ILE A 112 -7.17 -17.48 -1.52
N LYS A 113 -7.69 -17.10 -2.70
CA LYS A 113 -7.16 -17.54 -3.99
C LYS A 113 -6.54 -16.38 -4.73
N VAL A 114 -5.23 -16.47 -4.91
CA VAL A 114 -4.41 -15.46 -5.59
C VAL A 114 -3.80 -16.11 -6.82
N ASN A 115 -4.03 -15.54 -8.00
CA ASN A 115 -3.50 -16.08 -9.27
C ASN A 115 -3.79 -17.58 -9.49
N GLY A 116 -4.92 -18.08 -8.96
CA GLY A 116 -5.33 -19.47 -9.07
C GLY A 116 -4.76 -20.41 -8.01
N LYS A 117 -3.81 -19.96 -7.19
CA LYS A 117 -3.30 -20.72 -6.03
C LYS A 117 -4.14 -20.41 -4.80
N CYS A 118 -4.62 -21.46 -4.13
CA CYS A 118 -5.25 -21.31 -2.83
C CYS A 118 -4.18 -21.19 -1.74
N ILE A 119 -4.45 -20.34 -0.75
CA ILE A 119 -3.63 -20.09 0.42
C ILE A 119 -4.56 -20.15 1.61
N ASN A 120 -4.28 -21.06 2.55
CA ASN A 120 -4.93 -21.09 3.84
C ASN A 120 -4.49 -19.85 4.65
N ILE A 121 -5.43 -19.20 5.32
CA ILE A 121 -5.18 -18.01 6.13
C ILE A 121 -5.75 -18.22 7.54
N PRO A 122 -5.22 -17.53 8.57
CA PRO A 122 -5.83 -17.60 9.89
C PRO A 122 -7.30 -17.16 9.84
N ASP A 123 -8.16 -17.97 10.46
CA ASP A 123 -9.60 -17.73 10.57
C ASP A 123 -9.88 -16.29 10.98
N THR A 124 -10.68 -15.62 10.16
CA THR A 124 -11.05 -14.23 10.41
C THR A 124 -12.38 -13.89 9.75
N ASN A 125 -12.83 -12.64 9.81
CA ASN A 125 -14.01 -12.20 9.07
C ASN A 125 -13.63 -11.63 7.69
N GLN A 126 -14.60 -11.53 6.78
CA GLN A 126 -14.38 -11.03 5.42
C GLN A 126 -13.72 -9.66 5.36
N ARG A 127 -14.12 -8.74 6.24
CA ARG A 127 -13.52 -7.39 6.31
C ARG A 127 -12.04 -7.47 6.67
N ALA A 128 -11.71 -8.19 7.73
CA ALA A 128 -10.33 -8.36 8.18
C ALA A 128 -9.46 -9.09 7.14
N ALA A 129 -9.97 -10.15 6.50
CA ALA A 129 -9.27 -10.81 5.40
C ALA A 129 -9.03 -9.84 4.22
N CYS A 130 -10.03 -9.03 3.86
CA CYS A 130 -9.89 -8.03 2.81
C CYS A 130 -8.77 -7.03 3.13
N GLU A 131 -8.73 -6.48 4.34
CA GLU A 131 -7.70 -5.51 4.74
C GLU A 131 -6.31 -6.13 4.90
N ARG A 132 -6.22 -7.34 5.46
CA ARG A 132 -4.94 -8.03 5.65
C ARG A 132 -4.28 -8.44 4.34
N TYR A 133 -5.07 -8.79 3.32
CA TYR A 133 -4.57 -9.38 2.08
C TYR A 133 -4.70 -8.48 0.85
N ARG A 134 -5.24 -7.25 0.97
CA ARG A 134 -5.31 -6.27 -0.14
C ARG A 134 -3.96 -5.91 -0.74
N GLY A 135 -2.85 -6.15 -0.05
CA GLY A 135 -1.52 -6.01 -0.65
C GLY A 135 -1.35 -6.83 -1.93
N PHE A 136 -2.10 -7.93 -2.12
CA PHE A 136 -2.10 -8.72 -3.35
C PHE A 136 -2.60 -7.97 -4.59
N LEU A 137 -3.32 -6.85 -4.41
CA LEU A 137 -3.74 -5.97 -5.50
C LEU A 137 -2.55 -5.23 -6.15
N PHE A 138 -1.42 -5.16 -5.44
CA PHE A 138 -0.20 -4.50 -5.93
C PHE A 138 0.80 -5.50 -6.51
N PRO A 139 1.65 -5.07 -7.46
CA PRO A 139 2.77 -5.88 -7.94
C PRO A 139 3.71 -6.29 -6.81
N ALA A 140 4.39 -7.44 -6.94
CA ALA A 140 5.32 -7.95 -5.94
C ALA A 140 6.39 -6.93 -5.48
N LYS A 141 6.85 -6.05 -6.39
CA LYS A 141 7.84 -4.99 -6.10
C LYS A 141 7.31 -3.84 -5.23
N ARG A 142 6.01 -3.80 -4.95
CA ARG A 142 5.33 -2.75 -4.16
C ARG A 142 4.57 -3.33 -2.98
N ARG A 143 4.88 -4.56 -2.59
CA ARG A 143 4.28 -5.22 -1.43
C ARG A 143 5.30 -6.11 -0.76
N TYR A 144 4.99 -6.52 0.46
CA TYR A 144 5.68 -7.60 1.14
C TYR A 144 4.67 -8.46 1.89
N GLU A 145 5.07 -9.69 2.19
CA GLU A 145 4.26 -10.69 2.86
C GLU A 145 4.82 -10.88 4.27
N VAL A 146 3.94 -10.91 5.28
CA VAL A 146 4.29 -11.07 6.71
C VAL A 146 3.95 -12.48 7.14
N TYR A 147 4.87 -13.12 7.85
CA TYR A 147 4.81 -14.50 8.27
C TYR A 147 5.08 -14.66 9.76
N ASP A 148 4.45 -15.68 10.33
CA ASP A 148 4.66 -16.20 11.68
C ASP A 148 5.72 -17.31 11.68
N SER A 149 6.79 -17.02 10.94
CA SER A 149 7.98 -17.86 10.83
C SER A 149 9.09 -17.07 10.17
N SER A 150 10.27 -17.11 10.79
CA SER A 150 11.53 -16.60 10.24
C SER A 150 11.94 -17.20 8.89
N GLN A 151 11.32 -18.29 8.45
CA GLN A 151 11.56 -18.95 7.16
C GLN A 151 10.50 -18.62 6.08
N CYS A 152 9.47 -17.83 6.42
CA CYS A 152 8.40 -17.43 5.52
C CYS A 152 7.67 -18.63 4.87
N SER A 153 7.36 -19.66 5.69
CA SER A 153 6.63 -20.83 5.22
C SER A 153 5.23 -20.44 4.72
N SER A 154 4.81 -20.97 3.57
CA SER A 154 3.58 -20.51 2.90
C SER A 154 2.27 -20.74 3.66
N ASN A 155 2.26 -21.66 4.62
CA ASN A 155 1.12 -21.93 5.51
C ASN A 155 1.05 -21.01 6.74
N GLN A 156 2.04 -20.13 6.92
CA GLN A 156 2.14 -19.20 8.04
C GLN A 156 1.99 -17.73 7.59
N LEU A 157 1.39 -17.49 6.42
CA LEU A 157 1.11 -16.15 5.93
C LEU A 157 0.06 -15.48 6.83
N LYS A 158 0.40 -14.30 7.37
CA LYS A 158 -0.50 -13.53 8.23
C LYS A 158 -1.08 -12.29 7.56
N ALA A 159 -0.30 -11.67 6.68
CA ALA A 159 -0.67 -10.42 6.02
C ALA A 159 0.11 -10.19 4.73
N VAL A 160 -0.44 -9.35 3.85
CA VAL A 160 0.27 -8.78 2.70
C VAL A 160 0.09 -7.28 2.70
N ILE A 161 1.21 -6.58 2.92
CA ILE A 161 1.24 -5.13 3.08
C ILE A 161 1.59 -4.50 1.74
N GLY A 162 0.72 -3.60 1.27
CA GLY A 162 0.92 -2.77 0.09
C GLY A 162 1.01 -1.28 0.44
N PRO A 163 1.04 -0.38 -0.55
CA PRO A 163 1.12 1.07 -0.33
C PRO A 163 -0.11 1.60 0.43
N ASP A 164 -1.28 1.04 0.13
CA ASP A 164 -2.56 1.51 0.65
C ASP A 164 -3.03 0.72 1.88
N SER A 165 -2.17 -0.13 2.46
CA SER A 165 -2.50 -0.85 3.68
C SER A 165 -2.52 0.11 4.87
N ASP A 166 -3.60 0.09 5.65
CA ASP A 166 -3.66 0.80 6.93
C ASP A 166 -3.24 -0.13 8.07
N CYS A 167 -2.06 0.14 8.65
CA CYS A 167 -1.48 -0.69 9.70
C CYS A 167 -2.34 -0.74 10.98
N GLN A 168 -3.22 0.25 11.21
CA GLN A 168 -4.10 0.28 12.39
C GLN A 168 -5.25 -0.75 12.31
N LEU A 169 -5.41 -1.43 11.16
CA LEU A 169 -6.39 -2.50 10.98
C LEU A 169 -5.80 -3.89 11.23
N PHE A 170 -4.52 -3.97 11.58
CA PHE A 170 -3.82 -5.21 11.89
C PHE A 170 -3.83 -5.47 13.40
N PRO A 171 -3.73 -6.72 13.85
CA PRO A 171 -3.60 -7.04 15.27
C PRO A 171 -2.41 -6.31 15.91
N ASP A 172 -2.67 -5.67 17.04
CA ASP A 172 -1.72 -4.92 17.87
C ASP A 172 -1.20 -5.74 19.08
N LYS A 173 -1.59 -7.00 19.16
CA LYS A 173 -1.23 -7.93 20.24
C LYS A 173 -0.71 -9.24 19.67
N GLY A 174 0.15 -9.89 20.45
CA GLY A 174 0.79 -11.15 20.08
C GLY A 174 2.19 -10.96 19.50
N HIS A 175 2.80 -12.07 19.09
CA HIS A 175 4.11 -12.14 18.46
C HIS A 175 4.01 -12.95 17.16
N ASP A 176 3.04 -12.60 16.32
CA ASP A 176 2.66 -13.35 15.13
C ASP A 176 3.30 -12.78 13.84
N ALA A 177 4.40 -12.04 13.97
CA ALA A 177 5.23 -11.58 12.87
C ALA A 177 6.72 -11.79 13.19
N GLU A 178 7.29 -12.85 12.61
CA GLU A 178 8.69 -13.25 12.76
C GLU A 178 9.48 -13.13 11.43
N GLY A 179 8.79 -13.15 10.29
CA GLY A 179 9.41 -13.17 8.97
C GLY A 179 8.74 -12.26 7.96
N LEU A 180 9.54 -11.63 7.11
CA LEU A 180 9.07 -10.83 5.99
C LEU A 180 9.57 -11.40 4.67
N LYS A 181 8.68 -11.66 3.71
CA LYS A 181 9.07 -12.00 2.36
C LYS A 181 9.02 -10.77 1.46
N VAL A 182 10.20 -10.34 1.04
CA VAL A 182 10.41 -9.15 0.20
C VAL A 182 11.14 -9.57 -1.06
N ASP A 183 10.58 -9.25 -2.23
CA ASP A 183 11.17 -9.61 -3.53
C ASP A 183 11.54 -11.11 -3.63
N GLY A 184 10.71 -11.96 -3.01
CA GLY A 184 10.89 -13.42 -2.98
C GLY A 184 11.87 -13.96 -1.93
N LYS A 185 12.58 -13.09 -1.20
CA LYS A 185 13.53 -13.48 -0.14
C LYS A 185 12.88 -13.33 1.22
N CYS A 186 13.07 -14.32 2.09
CA CYS A 186 12.68 -14.21 3.49
C CYS A 186 13.73 -13.42 4.28
N ILE A 187 13.26 -12.57 5.18
CA ILE A 187 14.06 -11.78 6.11
C ILE A 187 13.52 -12.09 7.50
N ASN A 188 14.38 -12.61 8.37
CA ASN A 188 14.06 -12.75 9.78
C ASN A 188 13.98 -11.37 10.42
N ILE A 189 12.96 -11.12 11.23
CA ILE A 189 12.79 -9.88 11.98
C ILE A 189 12.65 -10.20 13.47
N ASP A 190 12.84 -9.19 14.32
CA ASP A 190 12.53 -9.34 15.74
C ASP A 190 11.03 -9.62 15.90
N ASP A 191 10.68 -10.67 16.66
CA ASP A 191 9.31 -11.09 16.92
C ASP A 191 8.44 -9.92 17.40
N THR A 192 7.36 -9.68 16.69
CA THR A 192 6.48 -8.53 16.95
C THR A 192 5.05 -8.84 16.54
N ASN A 193 4.12 -7.92 16.80
CA ASN A 193 2.75 -8.04 16.31
C ASN A 193 2.67 -7.55 14.85
N GLN A 194 1.60 -7.93 14.16
CA GLN A 194 1.39 -7.54 12.76
C GLN A 194 1.32 -6.02 12.53
N GLN A 195 0.73 -5.25 13.46
CA GLN A 195 0.64 -3.80 13.34
C GLN A 195 2.03 -3.14 13.38
N ASP A 196 2.87 -3.52 14.34
CA ASP A 196 4.24 -3.02 14.48
C ASP A 196 5.11 -3.45 13.29
N ALA A 197 5.00 -4.71 12.84
CA ALA A 197 5.65 -5.15 11.60
C ALA A 197 5.17 -4.34 10.38
N CYS A 198 3.88 -3.99 10.32
CA CYS A 198 3.35 -3.13 9.27
C CYS A 198 4.00 -1.75 9.33
N GLU A 199 3.93 -1.03 10.46
CA GLU A 199 4.48 0.33 10.57
C GLU A 199 6.00 0.38 10.32
N ARG A 200 6.73 -0.58 10.90
CA ARG A 200 8.20 -0.63 10.88
C ARG A 200 8.76 -0.95 9.49
N TYR A 201 8.00 -1.66 8.66
CA TYR A 201 8.47 -2.15 7.36
C TYR A 201 7.63 -1.69 6.15
N LYS A 202 6.60 -0.86 6.35
CA LYS A 202 5.74 -0.32 5.27
C LYS A 202 6.53 0.33 4.14
N GLY A 203 7.70 0.88 4.43
CA GLY A 203 8.60 1.45 3.41
C GLY A 203 9.04 0.46 2.32
N PHE A 204 8.89 -0.86 2.50
CA PHE A 204 9.08 -1.83 1.41
C PHE A 204 8.03 -1.72 0.30
N SER A 205 6.84 -1.19 0.59
CA SER A 205 5.79 -0.93 -0.40
C SER A 205 6.07 0.31 -1.26
N THR A 206 7.07 1.10 -0.86
CA THR A 206 7.54 2.30 -1.56
C THR A 206 8.63 1.94 -2.58
N PRO A 207 8.70 2.62 -3.75
CA PRO A 207 9.73 2.35 -4.75
C PRO A 207 11.16 2.37 -4.15
N PRO A 208 12.07 1.47 -4.57
CA PRO A 208 13.39 1.32 -3.96
C PRO A 208 14.25 2.59 -3.86
N ARG A 209 14.01 3.59 -4.74
CA ARG A 209 14.73 4.87 -4.74
C ARG A 209 14.25 5.86 -3.66
N ARG A 210 13.10 5.57 -3.03
CA ARG A 210 12.40 6.40 -2.04
C ARG A 210 12.22 5.67 -0.69
N ARG A 211 12.96 4.59 -0.46
CA ARG A 211 13.00 3.90 0.83
C ARG A 211 14.37 4.08 1.48
N VAL A 212 14.39 4.17 2.79
CA VAL A 212 15.59 4.19 3.62
C VAL A 212 15.50 3.00 4.56
N LYS A 213 16.55 2.20 4.62
CA LYS A 213 16.62 1.05 5.51
C LYS A 213 17.44 1.42 6.75
N LEU A 214 16.95 1.05 7.92
CA LEU A 214 17.59 1.28 9.22
C LEU A 214 18.25 -0.01 9.70
N TYR A 215 19.46 0.08 10.21
CA TYR A 215 20.27 -1.07 10.63
C TYR A 215 20.89 -0.84 12.00
N ASN A 216 20.96 -1.90 12.80
CA ASN A 216 21.82 -1.99 13.97
C ASN A 216 23.23 -2.43 13.50
N SER A 217 23.87 -1.60 12.67
CA SER A 217 25.21 -1.82 12.12
C SER A 217 25.65 -0.68 11.20
N ASP A 218 26.84 -0.13 11.46
CA ASP A 218 27.52 0.89 10.64
C ASP A 218 27.81 0.42 9.20
N SER A 219 27.82 -0.89 8.95
CA SER A 219 28.04 -1.48 7.62
C SER A 219 26.74 -1.84 6.89
N CYS A 220 25.58 -1.61 7.53
CA CYS A 220 24.25 -1.91 7.00
C CYS A 220 24.12 -3.38 6.56
N THR A 221 24.61 -4.30 7.39
CA THR A 221 24.53 -5.74 7.14
C THR A 221 23.07 -6.20 7.12
N SER A 222 22.69 -6.99 6.12
CA SER A 222 21.27 -7.29 5.85
C SER A 222 20.55 -8.07 6.97
N SER A 223 21.28 -8.87 7.76
CA SER A 223 20.76 -9.59 8.92
C SER A 223 20.45 -8.69 10.11
N LEU A 224 20.93 -7.44 10.11
CA LEU A 224 20.76 -6.48 11.20
C LEU A 224 19.77 -5.37 10.80
N LEU A 225 18.86 -5.67 9.86
CA LEU A 225 17.80 -4.76 9.44
C LEU A 225 16.81 -4.55 10.60
N LYS A 226 16.62 -3.30 10.99
CA LYS A 226 15.69 -2.92 12.06
C LYS A 226 14.50 -2.10 11.58
N GLY A 227 14.40 -1.75 10.30
CA GLY A 227 13.21 -1.07 9.78
C GLY A 227 13.40 -0.52 8.37
N VAL A 228 12.29 -0.15 7.73
CA VAL A 228 12.31 0.51 6.42
C VAL A 228 11.33 1.67 6.41
N ILE A 229 11.88 2.87 6.31
CA ILE A 229 11.13 4.12 6.32
C ILE A 229 10.97 4.70 4.92
N SER A 230 9.94 5.51 4.76
CA SER A 230 9.64 6.32 3.58
C SER A 230 9.01 7.64 4.03
N VAL A 231 8.67 8.52 3.08
CA VAL A 231 7.99 9.79 3.39
C VAL A 231 6.62 9.61 4.06
N ASP A 232 6.00 8.44 3.92
CA ASP A 232 4.69 8.10 4.49
C ASP A 232 4.80 7.36 5.83
N SER A 233 6.03 7.18 6.35
CA SER A 233 6.25 6.48 7.62
C SER A 233 5.79 7.32 8.80
N ARG A 234 5.08 6.66 9.73
CA ARG A 234 4.58 7.25 10.97
C ARG A 234 5.57 6.97 12.11
N CYS A 235 6.59 7.81 12.23
CA CYS A 235 7.71 7.57 13.16
C CYS A 235 7.30 7.39 14.63
N GLN A 236 6.14 7.91 15.04
CA GLN A 236 5.62 7.73 16.40
C GLN A 236 5.29 6.27 16.79
N TYR A 237 5.17 5.36 15.81
CA TYR A 237 4.97 3.93 16.07
C TYR A 237 6.28 3.13 16.16
N PHE A 238 7.43 3.79 15.99
CA PHE A 238 8.73 3.16 16.14
C PHE A 238 9.16 3.21 17.61
N SER A 239 9.98 2.26 18.07
CA SER A 239 10.46 2.24 19.46
C SER A 239 11.27 3.50 19.78
N ALA A 240 10.88 4.17 20.86
CA ALA A 240 11.61 5.29 21.49
C ALA A 240 12.72 4.80 22.46
N LYS A 241 12.79 3.50 22.72
CA LYS A 241 13.72 2.87 23.66
C LYS A 241 14.91 2.28 22.91
N GLY A 242 16.03 2.11 23.62
CA GLY A 242 17.22 1.44 23.11
C GLY A 242 18.13 2.33 22.28
N ARG A 243 19.14 1.69 21.67
CA ARG A 243 20.09 2.22 20.69
C ARG A 243 20.24 1.15 19.61
N ASP A 244 19.20 1.08 18.79
CA ASP A 244 19.00 -0.04 17.87
C ASP A 244 19.34 0.34 16.42
N VAL A 245 19.85 1.56 16.19
CA VAL A 245 20.14 2.06 14.85
C VAL A 245 21.41 2.89 14.82
N ASP A 246 22.41 2.35 14.14
CA ASP A 246 23.74 2.94 13.99
C ASP A 246 24.11 3.07 12.50
N GLY A 247 23.26 2.56 11.60
CA GLY A 247 23.45 2.67 10.15
C GLY A 247 22.16 2.93 9.38
N VAL A 248 22.24 3.79 8.37
CA VAL A 248 21.16 4.02 7.40
C VAL A 248 21.62 3.70 5.98
N LYS A 249 20.81 2.92 5.25
CA LYS A 249 21.06 2.61 3.84
C LYS A 249 20.07 3.32 2.95
N ASN A 250 20.58 4.20 2.09
CA ASN A 250 19.80 4.88 1.06
C ASN A 250 20.45 4.67 -0.31
N ARG A 251 19.66 4.22 -1.30
CA ARG A 251 20.11 4.01 -2.69
C ARG A 251 21.39 3.17 -2.81
N GLY A 252 21.49 2.13 -1.97
CA GLY A 252 22.61 1.19 -1.97
C GLY A 252 23.82 1.61 -1.13
N LYS A 253 23.91 2.88 -0.72
CA LYS A 253 24.99 3.39 0.14
C LYS A 253 24.61 3.27 1.60
N CYS A 254 25.49 2.69 2.39
CA CYS A 254 25.40 2.74 3.84
C CYS A 254 26.03 4.05 4.34
N ILE A 255 25.43 4.63 5.37
CA ILE A 255 25.92 5.81 6.07
C ILE A 255 25.92 5.43 7.54
N ASN A 256 27.09 5.48 8.17
CA ASN A 256 27.21 5.39 9.62
C ASN A 256 26.57 6.63 10.24
N ILE A 257 25.77 6.44 11.28
CA ILE A 257 25.09 7.51 12.00
C ILE A 257 25.31 7.34 13.51
N PRO A 258 25.21 8.41 14.30
CA PRO A 258 25.25 8.26 15.75
C PRO A 258 24.16 7.30 16.25
N ASP A 259 24.54 6.38 17.12
CA ASP A 259 23.64 5.40 17.72
C ASP A 259 22.38 6.05 18.28
N THR A 260 21.23 5.55 17.86
CA THR A 260 19.96 6.12 18.26
C THR A 260 18.85 5.08 18.29
N ASN A 261 17.69 5.46 18.82
CA ASN A 261 16.51 4.60 18.78
C ASN A 261 15.81 4.70 17.42
N LEU A 262 14.95 3.72 17.12
CA LEU A 262 14.25 3.61 15.86
C LEU A 262 13.35 4.81 15.53
N GLN A 263 12.70 5.40 16.53
CA GLN A 263 11.86 6.59 16.36
C GLN A 263 12.69 7.83 15.97
N ALA A 264 13.81 8.05 16.66
CA ALA A 264 14.72 9.15 16.37
C ALA A 264 15.35 8.99 14.99
N ALA A 265 15.85 7.80 14.65
CA ALA A 265 16.37 7.51 13.31
C ALA A 265 15.32 7.73 12.22
N CYS A 266 14.09 7.28 12.43
CA CYS A 266 12.99 7.55 11.49
C CYS A 266 12.81 9.06 11.28
N THR A 267 12.74 9.81 12.37
CA THR A 267 12.51 11.26 12.33
C THR A 267 13.65 12.02 11.66
N GLN A 268 14.90 11.70 12.01
CA GLN A 268 16.11 12.38 11.54
C GLN A 268 16.44 12.07 10.08
N TYR A 269 16.21 10.84 9.62
CA TYR A 269 16.71 10.38 8.32
C TYR A 269 15.62 10.13 7.27
N MET A 270 14.34 10.31 7.58
CA MET A 270 13.24 10.14 6.62
C MET A 270 13.40 11.02 5.38
N GLY A 271 14.03 12.21 5.47
CA GLY A 271 14.29 13.08 4.32
C GLY A 271 15.17 12.46 3.23
N LEU A 272 15.96 11.43 3.55
CA LEU A 272 16.69 10.63 2.55
C LEU A 272 15.75 9.92 1.55
N SER A 273 14.48 9.76 1.88
CA SER A 273 13.43 9.20 1.01
C SER A 273 12.92 10.18 -0.05
N SER A 274 13.24 11.48 0.10
CA SER A 274 12.82 12.54 -0.82
C SER A 274 13.81 12.72 -2.00
N PRO A 275 13.39 13.38 -3.09
CA PRO A 275 14.31 13.84 -4.13
C PRO A 275 15.50 14.63 -3.55
N ARG A 276 16.71 14.45 -4.10
CA ARG A 276 17.91 15.15 -3.62
C ARG A 276 17.79 16.68 -3.70
N SER A 277 17.02 17.18 -4.66
CA SER A 277 16.74 18.62 -4.78
C SER A 277 15.95 19.17 -3.60
N GLN A 278 15.27 18.34 -2.82
CA GLN A 278 14.47 18.73 -1.66
C GLN A 278 15.19 18.46 -0.33
N GLN A 279 16.44 18.01 -0.37
CA GLN A 279 17.17 17.60 0.83
C GLN A 279 18.07 18.72 1.34
N VAL A 280 17.99 18.95 2.65
CA VAL A 280 18.96 19.72 3.43
C VAL A 280 19.63 18.75 4.40
N TRP A 281 20.93 18.51 4.23
CA TRP A 281 21.68 17.61 5.09
C TRP A 281 22.29 18.44 6.22
N VAL A 282 22.22 17.96 7.45
CA VAL A 282 22.70 18.70 8.63
C VAL A 282 23.73 17.86 9.38
N TYR A 283 24.80 18.52 9.80
CA TYR A 283 26.00 17.90 10.33
C TYR A 283 26.41 18.54 11.66
N ASP A 284 27.01 17.77 12.58
CA ASP A 284 27.73 18.27 13.77
C ASP A 284 29.19 18.61 13.47
N SER A 285 29.45 19.06 12.24
CA SER A 285 30.75 19.57 11.83
C SER A 285 30.58 20.51 10.66
N ASN A 286 31.33 21.61 10.67
CA ASN A 286 31.46 22.53 9.55
C ASN A 286 32.11 21.91 8.29
N SER A 287 32.67 20.70 8.38
CA SER A 287 33.26 19.98 7.24
C SER A 287 32.22 19.31 6.32
N CYS A 288 30.97 19.15 6.78
CA CYS A 288 29.93 18.35 6.13
C CYS A 288 30.38 16.94 5.70
N SER A 289 31.29 16.32 6.46
CA SER A 289 31.68 14.92 6.24
C SER A 289 30.54 13.97 6.61
N ALA A 290 30.40 12.87 5.88
CA ALA A 290 29.34 11.89 6.10
C ALA A 290 29.36 11.25 7.50
N SER A 291 30.54 11.19 8.14
CA SER A 291 30.73 10.72 9.51
C SER A 291 30.04 11.59 10.57
N TYR A 292 29.73 12.83 10.21
CA TYR A 292 29.12 13.84 11.08
C TYR A 292 27.64 14.09 10.73
N LEU A 293 27.01 13.21 9.95
CA LEU A 293 25.61 13.41 9.55
C LEU A 293 24.68 13.22 10.75
N LYS A 294 23.84 14.23 11.03
CA LYS A 294 22.85 14.20 12.11
C LYS A 294 21.42 14.05 11.64
N ALA A 295 21.09 14.64 10.48
CA ALA A 295 19.76 14.56 9.91
C ALA A 295 19.74 14.89 8.42
N VAL A 296 18.66 14.49 7.76
CA VAL A 296 18.29 14.95 6.43
C VAL A 296 16.87 15.47 6.46
N MET A 297 16.74 16.76 6.21
CA MET A 297 15.51 17.52 6.29
C MET A 297 14.96 17.81 4.89
N THR A 298 13.68 18.15 4.84
CA THR A 298 12.96 18.56 3.64
C THR A 298 12.02 19.70 3.99
N PRO A 299 11.41 20.40 3.03
CA PRO A 299 10.43 21.46 3.31
C PRO A 299 9.22 21.01 4.16
N TRP A 300 9.00 19.69 4.27
CA TRP A 300 7.87 19.09 5.00
C TRP A 300 8.29 18.48 6.33
N THR A 301 9.55 18.62 6.72
CA THR A 301 10.06 18.06 7.98
C THR A 301 9.41 18.78 9.16
N ARG A 302 8.89 18.01 10.12
CA ARG A 302 8.28 18.57 11.33
C ARG A 302 9.38 18.94 12.32
N CYS A 303 9.95 20.14 12.22
CA CYS A 303 11.11 20.54 13.03
C CYS A 303 10.92 20.41 14.55
N ALA A 304 9.67 20.49 15.04
CA ALA A 304 9.34 20.30 16.46
C ALA A 304 9.62 18.89 16.99
N THR A 305 9.82 17.89 16.12
CA THR A 305 10.15 16.52 16.53
C THR A 305 11.66 16.29 16.70
N PHE A 306 12.50 17.29 16.41
CA PHE A 306 13.93 17.20 16.67
C PHE A 306 14.29 17.66 18.08
N PRO A 307 15.42 17.18 18.65
CA PRO A 307 15.95 17.69 19.89
C PRO A 307 16.07 19.23 19.89
N SER A 308 15.64 19.83 20.99
CA SER A 308 15.67 21.28 21.23
C SER A 308 16.79 21.73 22.17
N LYS A 309 17.65 20.79 22.59
CA LYS A 309 18.82 21.00 23.45
C LYS A 309 20.04 20.32 22.80
N GLY A 310 21.26 20.80 23.09
CA GLY A 310 22.53 20.25 22.56
C GLY A 310 23.11 21.01 21.34
N HIS A 311 24.41 21.00 21.13
CA HIS A 311 25.03 21.61 19.95
C HIS A 311 25.17 20.54 18.86
N ASP A 312 24.09 20.34 18.10
CA ASP A 312 23.94 19.19 17.19
C ASP A 312 23.95 19.60 15.70
N ALA A 313 24.23 20.87 15.40
CA ALA A 313 24.27 21.38 14.03
C ALA A 313 25.27 22.53 13.89
N GLU A 314 26.36 22.26 13.16
CA GLU A 314 27.45 23.21 12.84
C GLU A 314 27.60 23.41 11.32
N GLY A 315 27.11 22.46 10.52
CA GLY A 315 27.19 22.51 9.06
C GLY A 315 25.90 22.07 8.39
N ILE A 316 25.59 22.67 7.25
CA ILE A 316 24.52 22.19 6.36
C ILE A 316 25.05 21.96 4.95
N LYS A 317 24.45 21.01 4.23
CA LYS A 317 24.70 20.81 2.80
C LYS A 317 23.42 20.92 2.01
N VAL A 318 23.39 21.92 1.14
CA VAL A 318 22.26 22.24 0.25
C VAL A 318 22.78 22.31 -1.18
N HIS A 319 22.13 21.62 -2.10
CA HIS A 319 22.55 21.52 -3.52
C HIS A 319 24.03 21.12 -3.71
N GLY A 320 24.57 20.32 -2.80
CA GLY A 320 25.96 19.84 -2.85
C GLY A 320 26.99 20.77 -2.25
N LYS A 321 26.63 22.02 -1.88
CA LYS A 321 27.52 22.97 -1.22
C LYS A 321 27.42 22.84 0.30
N CYS A 322 28.57 22.70 0.95
CA CYS A 322 28.66 22.78 2.41
C CYS A 322 28.66 24.25 2.83
N ILE A 323 27.90 24.57 3.88
CA ILE A 323 27.76 25.90 4.44
C ILE A 323 27.96 25.76 5.94
N ASN A 324 28.94 26.49 6.47
CA ASN A 324 29.12 26.64 7.91
C ASN A 324 27.96 27.44 8.48
N ILE A 325 27.41 27.02 9.62
CA ILE A 325 26.35 27.72 10.31
C ILE A 325 26.74 27.92 11.77
N ASP A 326 26.19 28.94 12.42
CA ASP A 326 26.38 29.09 13.87
C ASP A 326 25.86 27.85 14.60
N ASP A 327 26.65 27.34 15.53
CA ASP A 327 26.33 26.18 16.34
C ASP A 327 24.94 26.31 16.95
N THR A 328 24.06 25.38 16.59
CA THR A 328 22.66 25.47 16.99
C THR A 328 22.03 24.11 17.21
N HIS A 329 20.83 24.11 17.79
CA HIS A 329 20.04 22.89 17.97
C HIS A 329 19.46 22.42 16.64
N LEU A 330 19.35 21.10 16.45
CA LEU A 330 18.84 20.51 15.21
C LEU A 330 17.44 21.05 14.81
N SER A 331 16.56 21.27 15.80
CA SER A 331 15.24 21.89 15.59
C SER A 331 15.31 23.33 15.08
N ARG A 332 16.25 24.15 15.58
CA ARG A 332 16.47 25.53 15.10
C ARG A 332 17.08 25.55 13.70
N ALA A 333 18.08 24.70 13.45
CA ALA A 333 18.64 24.51 12.11
C ALA A 333 17.55 24.11 11.11
N CYS A 334 16.66 23.20 11.50
CA CYS A 334 15.51 22.80 10.69
C CYS A 334 14.60 23.97 10.35
N LEU A 335 14.15 24.73 11.35
CA LEU A 335 13.26 25.88 11.12
C LEU A 335 13.89 26.92 10.20
N LYS A 336 15.20 27.19 10.36
CA LYS A 336 15.94 28.18 9.57
C LYS A 336 16.20 27.73 8.13
N TYR A 337 16.52 26.45 7.92
CA TYR A 337 17.09 25.99 6.64
C TYR A 337 16.21 25.02 5.84
N GLN A 338 15.13 24.44 6.38
CA GLN A 338 14.31 23.43 5.66
C GLN A 338 13.77 23.90 4.29
N ASN A 339 13.55 25.21 4.13
CA ASN A 339 13.04 25.81 2.89
C ASN A 339 14.13 26.17 1.87
N GLN A 340 15.41 26.08 2.24
CA GLN A 340 16.53 26.37 1.34
C GLN A 340 16.59 25.41 0.15
N ALA A 341 15.99 24.22 0.27
CA ALA A 341 15.92 23.26 -0.83
C ALA A 341 15.01 23.70 -2.00
N ASN A 342 14.18 24.74 -1.81
CA ASN A 342 13.27 25.23 -2.84
C ASN A 342 13.80 26.44 -3.61
N VAL A 343 14.93 27.02 -3.21
CA VAL A 343 15.52 28.19 -3.86
C VAL A 343 16.42 27.71 -5.00
N ARG A 344 15.97 27.86 -6.25
CA ARG A 344 16.76 27.59 -7.46
C ARG A 344 17.30 28.87 -8.05
#